data_AF-A0A6C0AGL0-F1
#
_entry.id   AF-A0A6C0AGL0-F1
#
_cell.length_a   1.000
_cell.length_b   1.000
_cell.length_c   1.000
_cell.angle_alpha   90.00
_cell.angle_beta   90.00
_cell.angle_gamma   90.00
#
_symmetry.space_group_name_H-M   'P 1'
#
loop_
_entity.id
_entity.type
_entity.pdbx_description
1 polymer ?
#
loop_
_entity_poly.entity_id
_entity_poly.type
_entity_poly.pdbx_seq_one_letter_code
_entity_poly.pdbx_strand_id
1 'polypeptide(L)' 'MNCSDFYKTERVQDLQTKAMRRFLDMLIKEYGGLPANAAADFQTGYRKGFMAECKKKKKEDKQKNSKPKSKTRRR' A
#
# COMPACT_ATOMS: atom_id res chain seq x y z
N MET A 1 11.36 -6.63 8.79
CA MET A 1 10.96 -5.30 8.26
C MET A 1 9.56 -4.95 8.73
N ASN A 2 9.36 -3.82 9.40
CA ASN A 2 8.01 -3.35 9.76
C ASN A 2 7.35 -2.65 8.57
N CYS A 3 6.01 -2.64 8.54
CA CYS A 3 5.26 -1.97 7.47
C CYS A 3 5.59 -0.47 7.40
N SER A 4 5.84 0.14 8.54
CA SER A 4 6.32 1.52 8.66
C SER A 4 7.69 1.73 8.00
N ASP A 5 8.61 0.78 8.15
CA ASP A 5 9.95 0.88 7.53
C ASP A 5 9.86 0.65 6.02
N PHE A 6 9.02 -0.30 5.60
CA PHE A 6 8.77 -0.56 4.19
C PHE A 6 8.12 0.65 3.49
N TYR A 7 7.21 1.34 4.17
CA TYR A 7 6.60 2.57 3.67
C TYR A 7 7.61 3.72 3.45
N LYS A 8 8.68 3.76 4.25
CA LYS A 8 9.75 4.76 4.13
C LYS A 8 10.76 4.44 3.02
N THR A 9 10.66 3.28 2.36
CA THR A 9 11.57 2.94 1.27
C THR A 9 11.33 3.86 0.07
N GLU A 10 12.41 4.22 -0.64
CA GLU A 10 12.33 5.05 -1.85
C GLU A 10 11.32 4.50 -2.84
N ARG A 11 11.28 3.18 -3.03
CA ARG A 11 10.34 2.52 -3.93
C ARG A 11 8.87 2.83 -3.62
N VAL A 12 8.50 2.88 -2.34
CA VAL A 12 7.11 3.18 -1.94
C VAL A 12 6.84 4.68 -2.02
N GLN A 13 7.81 5.52 -1.67
CA GLN A 13 7.70 6.97 -1.83
C GLN A 13 7.56 7.39 -3.31
N ASP A 14 8.29 6.73 -4.20
CA ASP A 14 8.18 6.93 -5.65
C ASP A 14 6.80 6.53 -6.18
N LEU A 15 6.30 5.37 -5.74
CA LEU A 15 4.96 4.90 -6.11
C LEU A 15 3.87 5.84 -5.59
N GLN A 16 4.02 6.32 -4.35
CA GLN A 16 3.11 7.29 -3.75
C GLN A 16 3.11 8.60 -4.55
N THR A 17 4.29 9.12 -4.90
CA THR A 17 4.41 10.38 -5.64
C THR A 17 3.80 10.27 -7.05
N LYS A 18 4.03 9.14 -7.74
CA LYS A 18 3.42 8.86 -9.05
C LYS A 18 1.90 8.73 -8.95
N ALA A 19 1.39 8.04 -7.93
CA ALA A 19 -0.04 7.89 -7.71
C ALA A 19 -0.71 9.23 -7.34
N MET A 20 -0.04 10.03 -6.49
CA MET A 20 -0.49 11.37 -6.12
C MET A 20 -0.59 12.26 -7.35
N ARG A 21 0.44 12.28 -8.21
CA ARG A 21 0.41 13.09 -9.43
C ARG A 21 -0.74 12.70 -10.35
N ARG A 22 -0.99 11.40 -10.55
CA ARG A 22 -2.13 10.92 -11.36
C ARG A 22 -3.47 11.31 -10.75
N PHE A 23 -3.60 11.23 -9.44
CA PHE A 23 -4.82 11.62 -8.73
C PHE A 23 -5.09 13.12 -8.84
N LEU A 24 -4.05 13.94 -8.66
CA LEU A 24 -4.15 15.39 -8.85
C LEU A 24 -4.48 15.73 -10.31
N ASP A 25 -3.85 15.10 -11.29
CA ASP A 25 -4.16 15.30 -12.71
C ASP A 25 -5.61 14.92 -13.05
N MET A 26 -6.14 13.85 -12.45
CA MET A 26 -7.56 13.47 -12.58
C MET A 26 -8.46 14.54 -11.98
N LEU A 27 -8.17 15.02 -10.77
CA LEU A 27 -8.96 16.05 -10.11
C LEU A 27 -8.97 17.36 -10.91
N ILE A 28 -7.84 17.77 -11.49
CA ILE A 28 -7.78 18.93 -12.38
C ILE A 28 -8.72 18.74 -13.56
N LYS A 29 -8.73 17.55 -14.17
CA LYS A 29 -9.56 17.26 -15.34
C LYS A 29 -11.06 17.21 -15.01
N GLU A 30 -11.44 16.65 -13.87
CA GLU A 30 -12.84 16.49 -13.48
C GLU A 30 -13.45 17.75 -12.87
N TYR A 31 -12.70 18.43 -12.01
CA TYR A 31 -13.21 19.56 -11.22
C TYR A 31 -12.72 20.92 -11.73
N GLY A 32 -11.87 20.95 -12.76
CA GLY A 32 -11.28 22.18 -13.29
C GLY A 32 -10.25 22.83 -12.37
N GLY A 33 -9.81 22.14 -11.30
CA GLY A 33 -8.88 22.69 -10.31
C GLY A 33 -8.48 21.68 -9.23
N LEU A 34 -7.48 22.05 -8.42
CA LEU A 34 -7.09 21.26 -7.24
C LEU A 34 -7.90 21.70 -6.01
N PRO A 35 -8.59 20.78 -5.34
CA PRO A 35 -9.08 21.03 -3.99
C PRO A 35 -7.91 21.36 -3.06
N ALA A 36 -8.09 22.35 -2.18
CA ALA A 36 -7.05 22.82 -1.25
C ALA A 36 -6.44 21.69 -0.39
N ASN A 37 -7.22 20.63 -0.11
CA ASN A 37 -6.82 19.51 0.73
C ASN A 37 -6.51 18.23 -0.05
N ALA A 38 -6.61 18.20 -1.39
CA ALA A 38 -6.48 16.99 -2.19
C ALA A 38 -5.15 16.25 -1.95
N ALA A 39 -4.06 17.00 -1.79
CA ALA A 39 -2.74 16.45 -1.49
C ALA A 39 -2.69 15.79 -0.09
N ALA A 40 -3.25 16.46 0.92
CA ALA A 40 -3.27 15.98 2.30
C ALA A 40 -4.20 14.77 2.46
N ASP A 41 -5.37 14.81 1.82
CA ASP A 41 -6.34 13.72 1.80
C ASP A 41 -5.75 12.49 1.11
N PHE A 42 -5.07 12.68 -0.03
CA PHE A 42 -4.38 11.61 -0.73
C PHE A 42 -3.28 10.97 0.15
N GLN A 43 -2.38 11.77 0.73
CA GLN A 43 -1.31 11.23 1.58
C GLN A 43 -1.87 10.44 2.78
N THR A 44 -2.90 10.98 3.43
CA THR A 44 -3.53 10.35 4.59
C THR A 44 -4.23 9.05 4.20
N GLY A 45 -4.99 9.05 3.10
CA GLY A 45 -5.67 7.89 2.56
C GLY A 45 -4.69 6.80 2.11
N TYR A 46 -3.66 7.17 1.36
CA TYR A 46 -2.64 6.27 0.85
C TYR A 46 -1.89 5.57 1.99
N ARG A 47 -1.46 6.33 3.02
CA ARG A 47 -0.78 5.76 4.18
C ARG A 47 -1.67 4.79 4.96
N LYS A 48 -2.95 5.13 5.17
CA LYS A 48 -3.92 4.23 5.84
C LYS A 48 -4.13 2.95 5.05
N GLY A 49 -4.37 3.05 3.75
CA GLY A 49 -4.55 1.89 2.85
C GLY A 49 -3.31 1.00 2.84
N PHE A 50 -2.14 1.58 2.64
CA PHE A 50 -0.87 0.86 2.63
C PHE A 50 -0.60 0.10 3.94
N MET A 51 -0.86 0.72 5.10
CA MET A 51 -0.68 0.06 6.40
C MET A 51 -1.68 -1.09 6.60
N ALA A 52 -2.93 -0.91 6.17
CA ALA A 52 -3.94 -1.97 6.24
C ALA A 52 -3.56 -3.15 5.35
N GLU A 53 -3.12 -2.89 4.13
CA GLU A 53 -2.73 -3.91 3.16
C GLU A 53 -1.43 -4.63 3.54
N CYS A 54 -0.44 -3.89 4.05
CA CYS A 54 0.78 -4.48 4.58
C CYS A 54 0.51 -5.37 5.82
N LYS A 55 -0.45 -4.99 6.69
CA LYS A 55 -0.90 -5.84 7.80
C LYS A 55 -1.62 -7.09 7.29
N LYS A 56 -2.48 -6.98 6.27
CA LYS A 56 -3.14 -8.13 5.63
C LYS A 56 -2.13 -9.11 5.03
N LYS A 57 -1.17 -8.62 4.23
CA LYS A 57 -0.09 -9.45 3.68
C LYS A 57 0.73 -10.14 4.76
N LYS A 58 1.10 -9.44 5.85
CA LYS A 58 1.79 -10.08 6.98
C LYS A 58 0.97 -11.20 7.65
N LYS A 59 -0.36 -11.03 7.75
CA LYS A 59 -1.25 -12.08 8.25
C LYS A 59 -1.34 -13.26 7.28
N GLU A 60 -1.44 -13.01 5.98
CA GLU A 60 -1.45 -14.06 4.96
C GLU A 60 -0.13 -14.84 4.88
N ASP A 61 1.02 -14.16 4.98
CA ASP A 61 2.33 -14.83 5.02
C ASP A 61 2.49 -15.67 6.29
N LYS A 62 2.02 -15.19 7.44
CA LYS A 62 1.97 -15.99 8.67
C LYS A 62 1.07 -17.22 8.51
N GLN A 63 -0.07 -17.08 7.84
CA GLN A 63 -1.02 -18.17 7.63
C GLN A 63 -0.54 -19.19 6.58
N LYS A 64 0.21 -18.73 5.56
CA LYS A 64 0.85 -19.61 4.57
C LYS A 64 2.06 -20.36 5.15
N ASN A 65 2.81 -19.77 6.08
CA ASN A 65 3.91 -20.45 6.80
C ASN A 65 3.46 -21.36 7.96
N SER A 66 2.17 -21.36 8.32
CA SER A 66 1.61 -22.28 9.33
C SER A 66 0.83 -23.45 8.71
N LYS A 67 0.86 -23.63 7.39
CA LYS A 67 0.55 -24.94 6.82
C LYS A 67 1.68 -25.90 7.22
N PRO A 68 1.40 -26.97 7.99
CA PRO A 68 2.41 -27.99 8.22
C PRO A 68 2.85 -28.52 6.85
N LYS A 69 4.16 -28.65 6.64
CA LYS A 69 4.68 -29.58 5.64
C LYS A 69 4.13 -30.95 6.03
N SER A 70 2.95 -31.33 5.50
CA SER A 70 2.49 -32.70 5.52
C SER A 70 3.52 -33.47 4.72
N LYS A 71 4.43 -34.13 5.44
CA LYS A 71 5.46 -35.00 4.90
C LYS A 71 4.81 -35.91 3.86
N THR A 72 5.29 -35.82 2.63
CA THR A 72 5.31 -36.94 1.70
C THR A 72 5.76 -38.18 2.46
N ARG A 73 4.84 -39.11 2.73
CA ARG A 73 5.19 -40.49 3.03
C ARG A 73 4.62 -41.34 1.91
N ARG A 74 5.50 -41.60 0.94
CA ARG A 74 5.39 -42.71 -0.02
C ARG A 74 4.83 -43.94 0.69
N ARG A 75 3.79 -44.54 0.11
CA ARG A 75 3.68 -45.98 -0.06
C ARG A 75 2.86 -46.25 -1.31
#